data_AF-A0A365N509-F1
#
_entry.id   AF-A0A365N509-F1
#
_cell.length_a   1.000
_cell.length_b   1.000
_cell.length_c   1.000
_cell.angle_alpha   90.00
_cell.angle_beta   90.00
_cell.angle_gamma   90.00
#
_symmetry.space_group_name_H-M   'P 1'
#
loop_
_entity.id
_entity.type
_entity.pdbx_description
1 polymer ?
#
loop_
_entity_poly.entity_id
_entity_poly.type
_entity_poly.pdbx_seq_one_letter_code
_entity_poly.pdbx_strand_id
1 'polypeptide(L)'
;MEKHSLHFQDEEDHCDSEMEMRGVPGKSGTSLPTILMLAPRSAEKQRDWERAAQEMAIFLADLSRVCSFSETEIHVEIVALELVHRTHYTKIDDPVLQSAWECLSGTIFHRLQSFRATQGHITCLSLQKYGTNDYAGANPPTVYTSVDYDSDETQWPEVITEVKRTLDATGWDNVQVHIEHNEGMIGHFDNFTNPTREQMNLSYGLKKRIEDDYYSTVHIGDDFGAARDIKRTDGEQLSPTNGTIGCFVQLRTSESEPTWRTFILTSYQSVRPAFNGFTVTPDGTDSSVAPPIANSDLWTVDLAGYTPDSSAKPTAFESPSRSKHNFNTRCIDQSIVCFTNRIPYWEKKDCTTREKRLQEIRERIAALKAERKQKTEFFEANKQALGKLYAASGFRRRVVGRRMDWALIEVDRPWHDRLPECDEWESPHSLLLKTPLMTYGMKLQEQTRSIEVLSGYGWSSYRADVYKIGTGSGPTVGSFLCTNNLVMIRDDQYMNPSPTEEIAFAPERHNYDTSQWGFCAPGDSGSVVFDENGGIVGLVIGGHKNNNSDNYGYGYVTPIEYVFKDIKDLLKEHVLDIRIAEP
;
A
#
# COMPACT_ATOMS: atom_id res chain seq x y z
N MET A 1 6.02 -26.14 -22.44
CA MET A 1 5.32 -24.86 -22.70
C MET A 1 5.50 -24.04 -21.45
N GLU A 2 6.34 -23.01 -21.52
CA GLU A 2 6.71 -22.16 -20.38
C GLU A 2 5.52 -21.28 -19.98
N LYS A 3 5.10 -21.35 -18.73
CA LYS A 3 4.33 -20.27 -18.11
C LYS A 3 5.36 -19.47 -17.28
N HIS A 4 5.40 -18.15 -17.44
CA HIS A 4 6.30 -17.18 -16.75
C HIS A 4 7.79 -17.10 -17.13
N SER A 5 8.27 -17.74 -18.21
CA SER A 5 9.60 -17.54 -18.84
C SER A 5 10.74 -17.04 -17.92
N LEU A 6 11.01 -17.75 -16.83
CA LEU A 6 12.14 -17.52 -15.94
C LEU A 6 12.98 -18.80 -15.95
N HIS A 7 14.31 -18.68 -16.09
CA HIS A 7 15.22 -19.82 -15.98
C HIS A 7 15.51 -20.11 -14.50
N PHE A 8 15.03 -21.26 -14.02
CA PHE A 8 15.28 -21.75 -12.67
C PHE A 8 16.41 -22.79 -12.67
N GLN A 9 17.14 -22.89 -11.57
CA GLN A 9 18.01 -24.05 -11.35
C GLN A 9 17.09 -25.25 -11.06
N ASP A 10 17.29 -26.36 -11.75
CA ASP A 10 16.65 -27.63 -11.40
C ASP A 10 17.14 -28.04 -10.00
N GLU A 11 16.37 -27.72 -8.97
CA GLU A 11 16.53 -28.36 -7.65
C GLU A 11 15.98 -29.78 -7.73
N GLU A 12 16.65 -30.71 -7.03
CA GLU A 12 16.39 -32.15 -7.05
C GLU A 12 14.92 -32.52 -6.80
N ASP A 13 14.49 -33.67 -7.35
CA ASP A 13 13.14 -34.26 -7.34
C ASP A 13 12.45 -34.31 -5.95
N HIS A 14 12.03 -33.17 -5.42
CA HIS A 14 11.24 -33.06 -4.20
C HIS A 14 9.79 -32.69 -4.56
N CYS A 15 8.89 -33.65 -4.35
CA CYS A 15 7.44 -33.46 -4.43
C CYS A 15 6.91 -33.44 -3.00
N ASP A 16 6.61 -32.25 -2.49
CA ASP A 16 5.90 -32.08 -1.23
C ASP A 16 4.42 -31.80 -1.51
N SER A 17 3.54 -32.52 -0.80
CA SER A 17 2.10 -32.29 -0.86
C SER A 17 1.65 -31.60 0.42
N GLU A 18 1.11 -30.39 0.29
CA GLU A 18 0.61 -29.61 1.43
C GLU A 18 -0.91 -29.44 1.32
N MET A 19 -1.59 -29.34 2.46
CA MET A 19 -3.02 -29.06 2.47
C MET A 19 -3.25 -27.64 3.01
N GLU A 20 -3.84 -26.80 2.18
CA GLU A 20 -4.13 -25.41 2.50
C GLU A 20 -5.61 -25.08 2.29
N MET A 21 -6.09 -24.03 2.95
CA MET A 21 -7.40 -23.46 2.64
C MET A 21 -7.25 -22.43 1.53
N ARG A 22 -7.47 -22.83 0.27
CA ARG A 22 -7.35 -21.92 -0.89
C ARG A 22 -8.70 -21.38 -1.30
N GLY A 23 -8.82 -20.06 -1.32
CA GLY A 23 -9.96 -19.35 -1.89
C GLY A 23 -9.52 -18.52 -3.08
N VAL A 24 -10.48 -18.07 -3.88
CA VAL A 24 -10.21 -17.04 -4.88
C VAL A 24 -9.76 -15.78 -4.13
N PRO A 25 -8.57 -15.21 -4.40
CA PRO A 25 -8.12 -13.99 -3.76
C PRO A 25 -9.18 -12.89 -3.89
N GLY A 26 -9.47 -12.20 -2.79
CA GLY A 26 -10.52 -11.18 -2.73
C GLY A 26 -11.96 -11.72 -2.65
N LYS A 27 -12.23 -13.03 -2.69
CA LYS A 27 -13.58 -13.61 -2.55
C LYS A 27 -13.72 -14.48 -1.31
N SER A 28 -14.39 -13.96 -0.29
CA SER A 28 -14.66 -14.72 0.93
C SER A 28 -15.57 -15.91 0.75
N GLY A 29 -15.41 -16.91 1.61
CA GLY A 29 -16.27 -18.09 1.60
C GLY A 29 -16.04 -19.00 0.38
N THR A 30 -15.06 -18.66 -0.46
CA THR A 30 -14.58 -19.52 -1.55
C THR A 30 -13.43 -20.42 -1.10
N SER A 31 -12.92 -20.23 0.12
CA SER A 31 -11.82 -21.02 0.66
C SER A 31 -12.24 -22.47 0.85
N LEU A 32 -11.61 -23.35 0.05
CA LEU A 32 -11.80 -24.78 0.11
C LEU A 32 -10.50 -25.46 0.53
N PRO A 33 -10.56 -26.54 1.32
CA PRO A 33 -9.42 -27.43 1.52
C PRO A 33 -8.87 -27.85 0.16
N THR A 34 -7.60 -27.57 -0.09
CA THR A 34 -6.94 -27.83 -1.37
C THR A 34 -5.61 -28.50 -1.10
N ILE A 35 -5.40 -29.66 -1.71
CA ILE A 35 -4.11 -30.35 -1.72
C ILE A 35 -3.27 -29.73 -2.83
N LEU A 36 -2.19 -29.08 -2.44
CA LEU A 36 -1.20 -28.52 -3.34
C LEU A 36 -0.17 -29.59 -3.66
N MET A 37 -0.06 -29.92 -4.94
CA MET A 37 1.04 -30.71 -5.47
C MET A 37 2.12 -29.76 -5.94
N LEU A 38 3.17 -29.61 -5.14
CA LEU A 38 4.32 -28.81 -5.50
C LEU A 38 5.17 -29.58 -6.51
N ALA A 39 5.19 -29.11 -7.74
CA ALA A 39 5.90 -29.77 -8.84
C ALA A 39 6.76 -28.75 -9.59
N PRO A 40 8.06 -29.04 -9.82
CA PRO A 40 8.88 -28.22 -10.69
C PRO A 40 8.28 -28.17 -12.10
N ARG A 41 8.36 -27.02 -12.76
CA ARG A 41 7.88 -26.93 -14.15
C ARG A 41 8.77 -27.75 -15.08
N SER A 42 8.20 -28.77 -15.70
CA SER A 42 8.85 -29.54 -16.75
C SER A 42 7.88 -29.85 -17.87
N ALA A 43 8.21 -29.45 -19.09
CA ALA A 43 7.43 -29.81 -20.29
C ALA A 43 7.42 -31.33 -20.55
N GLU A 44 8.44 -32.03 -20.07
CA GLU A 44 8.56 -33.48 -20.19
C GLU A 44 7.70 -34.20 -19.15
N LYS A 45 7.67 -33.69 -17.90
CA LYS A 45 6.90 -34.29 -16.79
C LYS A 45 5.47 -33.74 -16.64
N GLN A 46 5.06 -32.74 -17.42
CA GLN A 46 3.73 -32.12 -17.30
C GLN A 46 2.59 -33.14 -17.35
N ARG A 47 2.65 -34.10 -18.28
CA ARG A 47 1.62 -35.15 -18.38
C ARG A 47 1.61 -36.09 -17.18
N ASP A 48 2.77 -36.32 -16.57
CA ASP A 48 2.89 -37.17 -15.39
C ASP A 48 2.31 -36.46 -14.17
N TRP A 49 2.53 -35.14 -14.04
CA TRP A 49 1.89 -34.32 -13.00
C TRP A 49 0.38 -34.23 -13.16
N GLU A 50 -0.11 -33.99 -14.38
CA GLU A 50 -1.55 -34.00 -14.68
C GLU A 50 -2.19 -35.35 -14.33
N ARG A 51 -1.51 -36.45 -14.64
CA ARG A 51 -1.96 -37.80 -14.26
C ARG A 51 -1.97 -37.99 -12.75
N ALA A 52 -0.91 -37.59 -12.05
CA ALA A 52 -0.82 -37.74 -10.60
C ALA A 52 -1.91 -36.93 -9.87
N ALA A 53 -2.21 -35.71 -10.34
CA ALA A 53 -3.32 -34.92 -9.81
C ALA A 53 -4.69 -35.57 -10.07
N GLN A 54 -4.89 -36.16 -11.25
CA GLN A 54 -6.10 -36.93 -11.56
C GLN A 54 -6.24 -38.16 -10.65
N GLU A 55 -5.15 -38.90 -10.42
CA GLU A 55 -5.15 -40.06 -9.52
C GLU A 55 -5.48 -39.66 -8.08
N MET A 56 -4.94 -38.54 -7.59
CA MET A 56 -5.28 -37.99 -6.28
C MET A 56 -6.74 -37.53 -6.19
N ALA A 57 -7.28 -36.89 -7.23
CA ALA A 57 -8.68 -36.50 -7.29
C ALA A 57 -9.62 -37.74 -7.26
N ILE A 58 -9.27 -38.81 -7.98
CA ILE A 58 -10.01 -40.08 -7.96
C ILE A 58 -9.96 -40.70 -6.55
N PHE A 59 -8.79 -40.71 -5.91
CA PHE A 59 -8.64 -41.23 -4.55
C PHE A 59 -9.47 -40.44 -3.53
N LEU A 60 -9.50 -39.11 -3.63
CA LEU A 60 -10.35 -38.26 -2.80
C LEU A 60 -11.83 -38.54 -3.03
N ALA A 61 -12.24 -38.75 -4.28
CA ALA A 61 -13.61 -39.11 -4.60
C ALA A 61 -14.02 -40.44 -3.95
N ASP A 62 -13.13 -41.45 -3.95
CA ASP A 62 -13.39 -42.72 -3.27
C ASP A 62 -13.41 -42.59 -1.74
N LEU A 63 -12.51 -41.78 -1.16
CA LEU A 63 -12.49 -41.48 0.28
C LEU A 63 -13.77 -40.76 0.74
N SER A 64 -14.30 -39.86 -0.07
CA SER A 64 -15.52 -39.09 0.24
C SER A 64 -16.70 -40.01 0.57
N ARG A 65 -16.80 -41.14 -0.16
CA ARG A 65 -17.84 -42.18 0.00
C ARG A 65 -17.75 -42.92 1.33
N VAL A 66 -16.56 -42.95 1.94
CA VAL A 66 -16.28 -43.66 3.20
C VAL A 66 -16.29 -42.69 4.38
N CYS A 67 -15.83 -41.46 4.19
CA CYS A 67 -15.53 -40.50 5.26
C CYS A 67 -16.57 -39.38 5.44
N SER A 68 -17.73 -39.46 4.78
CA SER A 68 -18.86 -38.54 4.97
C SER A 68 -18.55 -37.06 4.68
N PHE A 69 -17.72 -36.83 3.66
CA PHE A 69 -17.46 -35.52 3.07
C PHE A 69 -17.84 -35.57 1.58
N SER A 70 -18.16 -34.44 0.95
CA SER A 70 -18.56 -34.37 -0.48
C SER A 70 -17.34 -34.49 -1.42
N GLU A 71 -17.51 -35.09 -2.61
CA GLU A 71 -16.48 -35.14 -3.66
C GLU A 71 -15.99 -33.74 -4.10
N THR A 72 -16.76 -32.68 -3.79
CA THR A 72 -16.44 -31.28 -4.09
C THR A 72 -15.87 -30.50 -2.91
N GLU A 73 -15.63 -31.13 -1.76
CA GLU A 73 -15.16 -30.45 -0.54
C GLU A 73 -13.64 -30.36 -0.44
N ILE A 74 -12.88 -31.11 -1.25
CA ILE A 74 -11.41 -31.06 -1.28
C ILE A 74 -10.94 -30.96 -2.73
N HIS A 75 -10.14 -29.95 -3.04
CA HIS A 75 -9.55 -29.74 -4.35
C HIS A 75 -8.12 -30.27 -4.44
N VAL A 76 -7.65 -30.53 -5.67
CA VAL A 76 -6.25 -30.83 -5.97
C VAL A 76 -5.75 -29.81 -6.97
N GLU A 77 -4.64 -29.16 -6.67
CA GLU A 77 -4.03 -28.15 -7.53
C GLU A 77 -2.55 -28.46 -7.72
N ILE A 78 -2.09 -28.44 -8.97
CA ILE A 78 -0.66 -28.53 -9.28
C ILE A 78 -0.11 -27.11 -9.23
N VAL A 79 0.78 -26.85 -8.29
CA VAL A 79 1.43 -25.55 -8.14
C VAL A 79 2.89 -25.71 -8.50
N ALA A 80 3.32 -24.87 -9.44
CA ALA A 80 4.72 -24.73 -9.78
C ALA A 80 5.48 -24.32 -8.51
N LEU A 81 6.56 -25.02 -8.13
CA LEU A 81 7.37 -24.68 -6.95
C LEU A 81 7.73 -23.18 -6.96
N GLU A 82 7.97 -22.63 -8.13
CA GLU A 82 8.35 -21.25 -8.38
C GLU A 82 7.25 -20.23 -8.02
N LEU A 83 6.01 -20.67 -7.82
CA LEU A 83 4.87 -19.86 -7.34
C LEU A 83 4.70 -19.90 -5.81
N VAL A 84 5.40 -20.76 -5.10
CA VAL A 84 5.46 -20.76 -3.62
C VAL A 84 6.81 -20.26 -3.10
N HIS A 85 7.84 -20.26 -3.94
CA HIS A 85 9.12 -19.68 -3.58
C HIS A 85 9.00 -18.17 -3.37
N ARG A 86 9.72 -17.72 -2.35
CA ARG A 86 9.90 -16.32 -2.05
C ARG A 86 10.55 -15.62 -3.25
N THR A 87 9.96 -14.51 -3.67
CA THR A 87 10.49 -13.71 -4.77
C THR A 87 11.27 -12.51 -4.26
N HIS A 88 12.28 -12.14 -5.03
CA HIS A 88 13.22 -11.10 -4.70
C HIS A 88 13.37 -10.17 -5.90
N TYR A 89 13.29 -8.88 -5.62
CA TYR A 89 13.39 -7.87 -6.65
C TYR A 89 14.28 -6.71 -6.23
N THR A 90 14.89 -6.05 -7.22
CA THR A 90 15.66 -4.82 -7.03
C THR A 90 15.78 -4.05 -8.35
N LYS A 91 16.42 -2.89 -8.31
CA LYS A 91 16.65 -2.05 -9.49
C LYS A 91 17.55 -2.73 -10.52
N ILE A 92 17.44 -2.29 -11.77
CA ILE A 92 18.43 -2.61 -12.81
C ILE A 92 19.55 -1.58 -12.73
N ASP A 93 20.79 -2.01 -12.44
CA ASP A 93 21.93 -1.08 -12.36
C ASP A 93 22.51 -0.67 -13.73
N ASP A 94 22.09 -1.33 -14.81
CA ASP A 94 22.54 -1.02 -16.17
C ASP A 94 21.86 0.26 -16.71
N PRO A 95 22.59 1.38 -16.87
CA PRO A 95 22.01 2.65 -17.33
C PRO A 95 21.49 2.59 -18.77
N VAL A 96 22.06 1.71 -19.60
CA VAL A 96 21.64 1.54 -21.00
C VAL A 96 20.27 0.89 -21.04
N LEU A 97 20.05 -0.16 -20.25
CA LEU A 97 18.74 -0.80 -20.13
C LEU A 97 17.71 0.18 -19.57
N GLN A 98 18.05 0.96 -18.53
CA GLN A 98 17.13 1.95 -17.96
C GLN A 98 16.70 3.01 -18.99
N SER A 99 17.66 3.59 -19.72
CA SER A 99 17.33 4.61 -20.73
C SER A 99 16.54 4.05 -21.91
N ALA A 100 16.87 2.85 -22.38
CA ALA A 100 16.13 2.21 -23.46
C ALA A 100 14.72 1.75 -23.02
N TRP A 101 14.54 1.38 -21.75
CA TRP A 101 13.23 1.07 -21.18
C TRP A 101 12.24 2.22 -21.32
N GLU A 102 12.69 3.47 -21.21
CA GLU A 102 11.82 4.65 -21.35
C GLU A 102 11.08 4.70 -22.70
N CYS A 103 11.74 4.20 -23.76
CA CYS A 103 11.13 4.10 -25.09
C CYS A 103 10.39 2.76 -25.29
N LEU A 104 10.93 1.68 -24.74
CA LEU A 104 10.43 0.33 -24.96
C LEU A 104 9.16 0.04 -24.16
N SER A 105 9.00 0.60 -22.97
CA SER A 105 7.86 0.39 -22.08
C SER A 105 6.53 0.70 -22.77
N GLY A 106 6.45 1.80 -23.50
CA GLY A 106 5.28 2.17 -24.29
C GLY A 106 4.99 1.17 -25.41
N THR A 107 6.02 0.66 -26.09
CA THR A 107 5.85 -0.36 -27.16
C THR A 107 5.32 -1.67 -26.59
N ILE A 108 5.89 -2.12 -25.46
CA ILE A 108 5.45 -3.33 -24.75
C ILE A 108 4.03 -3.14 -24.22
N PHE A 109 3.70 -1.99 -23.64
CA PHE A 109 2.34 -1.69 -23.18
C PHE A 109 1.32 -1.78 -24.31
N HIS A 110 1.58 -1.14 -25.46
CA HIS A 110 0.69 -1.25 -26.63
C HIS A 110 0.56 -2.70 -27.12
N ARG A 111 1.64 -3.49 -27.05
CA ARG A 111 1.60 -4.90 -27.40
C ARG A 111 0.71 -5.69 -26.46
N LEU A 112 0.85 -5.50 -25.15
CA LEU A 112 -0.02 -6.11 -24.14
C LEU A 112 -1.48 -5.70 -24.35
N GLN A 113 -1.78 -4.45 -24.66
CA GLN A 113 -3.15 -3.99 -24.94
C GLN A 113 -3.78 -4.61 -26.20
N SER A 114 -3.00 -5.26 -27.07
CA SER A 114 -3.53 -5.95 -28.26
C SER A 114 -4.10 -7.34 -27.99
N PHE A 115 -3.83 -7.90 -26.80
CA PHE A 115 -4.32 -9.22 -26.41
C PHE A 115 -5.54 -9.09 -25.49
N ARG A 116 -6.56 -9.90 -25.75
CA ARG A 116 -7.79 -9.91 -24.95
C ARG A 116 -7.52 -10.17 -23.46
N ALA A 117 -6.54 -11.01 -23.14
CA ALA A 117 -6.19 -11.36 -21.77
C ALA A 117 -5.66 -10.17 -20.95
N THR A 118 -4.98 -9.21 -21.59
CA THR A 118 -4.31 -8.09 -20.92
C THR A 118 -4.91 -6.73 -21.26
N GLN A 119 -5.75 -6.65 -22.29
CA GLN A 119 -6.43 -5.43 -22.70
C GLN A 119 -7.33 -4.90 -21.58
N GLY A 120 -7.04 -3.69 -21.08
CA GLY A 120 -7.77 -3.07 -19.98
C GLY A 120 -7.49 -3.64 -18.59
N HIS A 121 -6.67 -4.69 -18.49
CA HIS A 121 -6.42 -5.39 -17.22
C HIS A 121 -5.07 -5.07 -16.58
N ILE A 122 -4.14 -4.41 -17.29
CA ILE A 122 -2.81 -4.08 -16.76
C ILE A 122 -2.92 -3.11 -15.59
N THR A 123 -2.25 -3.43 -14.48
CA THR A 123 -2.18 -2.61 -13.26
C THR A 123 -0.79 -2.01 -13.05
N CYS A 124 0.28 -2.74 -13.42
CA CYS A 124 1.66 -2.25 -13.40
C CYS A 124 2.46 -2.90 -14.54
N LEU A 125 3.33 -2.12 -15.17
CA LEU A 125 4.37 -2.58 -16.08
C LEU A 125 5.70 -1.93 -15.67
N SER A 126 6.67 -2.75 -15.31
CA SER A 126 7.96 -2.33 -14.75
C SER A 126 9.10 -3.16 -15.29
N LEU A 127 10.31 -2.61 -15.22
CA LEU A 127 11.55 -3.31 -15.51
C LEU A 127 12.39 -3.40 -14.23
N GLN A 128 12.62 -4.62 -13.77
CA GLN A 128 13.30 -4.90 -12.50
C GLN A 128 14.14 -6.16 -12.59
N LYS A 129 15.13 -6.28 -11.70
CA LYS A 129 15.74 -7.58 -11.39
C LYS A 129 14.69 -8.39 -10.62
N TYR A 130 14.32 -9.59 -11.07
CA TYR A 130 13.24 -10.37 -10.44
C TYR A 130 13.48 -11.87 -10.56
N GLY A 131 13.35 -12.59 -9.46
CA GLY A 131 13.46 -14.05 -9.41
C GLY A 131 13.51 -14.57 -7.97
N THR A 132 13.88 -15.84 -7.80
CA THR A 132 13.94 -16.52 -6.49
C THR A 132 15.33 -16.50 -5.85
N ASN A 133 16.34 -15.90 -6.49
CA ASN A 133 17.67 -15.80 -5.90
C ASN A 133 17.65 -14.81 -4.73
N ASP A 134 18.07 -15.27 -3.55
CA ASP A 134 18.21 -14.46 -2.34
C ASP A 134 19.05 -13.20 -2.56
N TYR A 135 20.05 -13.26 -3.46
CA TYR A 135 20.77 -12.08 -3.90
C TYR A 135 20.05 -11.44 -5.10
N ALA A 136 19.19 -10.45 -4.84
CA ALA A 136 18.31 -9.87 -5.87
C ALA A 136 19.07 -9.33 -7.10
N GLY A 137 20.31 -8.84 -6.94
CA GLY A 137 21.11 -8.38 -8.07
C GLY A 137 21.52 -9.48 -9.06
N ALA A 138 21.59 -10.74 -8.61
CA ALA A 138 21.88 -11.90 -9.44
C ALA A 138 20.66 -12.40 -10.23
N ASN A 139 19.44 -11.99 -9.87
CA ASN A 139 18.26 -12.33 -10.65
C ASN A 139 18.36 -11.75 -12.08
N PRO A 140 17.65 -12.32 -13.06
CA PRO A 140 17.63 -11.76 -14.41
C PRO A 140 16.89 -10.41 -14.44
N PRO A 141 17.25 -9.52 -15.39
CA PRO A 141 16.36 -8.45 -15.82
C PRO A 141 15.02 -9.02 -16.29
N THR A 142 13.92 -8.47 -15.82
CA THR A 142 12.58 -8.97 -16.09
C THR A 142 11.62 -7.82 -16.35
N VAL A 143 10.89 -7.90 -17.47
CA VAL A 143 9.67 -7.13 -17.70
C VAL A 143 8.60 -7.74 -16.80
N TYR A 144 8.34 -7.06 -15.69
CA TYR A 144 7.31 -7.43 -14.74
C TYR A 144 6.00 -6.75 -15.15
N THR A 145 4.97 -7.56 -15.35
CA THR A 145 3.61 -7.11 -15.62
C THR A 145 2.70 -7.62 -14.53
N SER A 146 1.89 -6.75 -13.94
CA SER A 146 0.74 -7.18 -13.16
C SER A 146 -0.56 -6.82 -13.85
N VAL A 147 -1.57 -7.65 -13.61
CA VAL A 147 -2.93 -7.49 -14.12
C VAL A 147 -3.95 -7.66 -13.00
N ASP A 148 -5.16 -7.14 -13.18
CA ASP A 148 -6.28 -7.42 -12.27
C ASP A 148 -6.71 -8.90 -12.33
N TYR A 149 -7.60 -9.29 -11.43
CA TYR A 149 -8.08 -10.68 -11.31
C TYR A 149 -9.09 -11.11 -12.38
N ASP A 150 -9.50 -10.22 -13.28
CA ASP A 150 -10.38 -10.53 -14.41
C ASP A 150 -9.59 -10.94 -15.67
N SER A 151 -8.27 -10.80 -15.66
CA SER A 151 -7.38 -11.28 -16.74
C SER A 151 -7.41 -12.82 -16.89
N ASP A 152 -7.48 -13.32 -18.12
CA ASP A 152 -7.50 -14.76 -18.39
C ASP A 152 -6.08 -15.36 -18.43
N GLU A 153 -5.68 -16.05 -17.36
CA GLU A 153 -4.37 -16.70 -17.24
C GLU A 153 -4.08 -17.74 -18.33
N THR A 154 -5.12 -18.34 -18.94
CA THR A 154 -4.95 -19.42 -19.92
C THR A 154 -4.31 -18.92 -21.22
N GLN A 155 -4.41 -17.61 -21.48
CA GLN A 155 -3.88 -16.93 -22.66
C GLN A 155 -2.51 -16.29 -22.42
N TRP A 156 -2.02 -16.21 -21.17
CA TRP A 156 -0.73 -15.58 -20.86
C TRP A 156 0.48 -16.18 -21.57
N PRO A 157 0.58 -17.51 -21.83
CA PRO A 157 1.73 -18.05 -22.55
C PRO A 157 1.92 -17.46 -23.96
N GLU A 158 0.83 -17.17 -24.67
CA GLU A 158 0.88 -16.51 -25.98
C GLU A 158 1.35 -15.06 -25.84
N VAL A 159 0.81 -14.34 -24.85
CA VAL A 159 1.21 -12.96 -24.54
C VAL A 159 2.71 -12.88 -24.23
N ILE A 160 3.20 -13.75 -23.34
CA ILE A 160 4.61 -13.83 -22.94
C ILE A 160 5.50 -14.10 -24.16
N THR A 161 5.14 -15.08 -24.99
CA THR A 161 5.90 -15.43 -26.20
C THR A 161 6.03 -14.23 -27.13
N GLU A 162 4.96 -13.46 -27.32
CA GLU A 162 4.98 -12.33 -28.24
C GLU A 162 5.70 -11.10 -27.66
N VAL A 163 5.58 -10.85 -26.35
CA VAL A 163 6.38 -9.84 -25.66
C VAL A 163 7.85 -10.20 -25.76
N LYS A 164 8.21 -11.46 -25.52
CA LYS A 164 9.58 -11.95 -25.63
C LYS A 164 10.14 -11.78 -27.06
N ARG A 165 9.36 -12.11 -28.09
CA ARG A 165 9.71 -11.86 -29.49
C ARG A 165 9.97 -10.37 -29.78
N THR A 166 9.20 -9.49 -29.14
CA THR A 166 9.38 -8.03 -29.27
C THR A 166 10.69 -7.58 -28.62
N LEU A 167 11.02 -8.10 -27.42
CA LEU A 167 12.29 -7.85 -26.74
C LEU A 167 13.49 -8.35 -27.55
N ASP A 168 13.43 -9.60 -28.02
CA ASP A 168 14.51 -10.21 -28.80
C ASP A 168 14.79 -9.43 -30.10
N ALA A 169 13.74 -8.95 -30.78
CA ALA A 169 13.86 -8.10 -31.97
C ALA A 169 14.56 -6.76 -31.70
N THR A 170 14.57 -6.31 -30.45
CA THR A 170 15.27 -5.10 -30.00
C THR A 170 16.65 -5.38 -29.36
N GLY A 171 17.09 -6.65 -29.38
CA GLY A 171 18.38 -7.06 -28.79
C GLY A 171 18.35 -7.27 -27.27
N TRP A 172 17.17 -7.54 -26.70
CA TRP A 172 16.95 -7.79 -25.27
C TRP A 172 16.72 -9.28 -25.00
N ASP A 173 17.56 -10.14 -25.59
CA ASP A 173 17.44 -11.60 -25.55
C ASP A 173 17.65 -12.20 -24.14
N ASN A 174 18.35 -11.48 -23.27
CA ASN A 174 18.59 -11.86 -21.88
C ASN A 174 17.51 -11.38 -20.89
N VAL A 175 16.51 -10.61 -21.34
CA VAL A 175 15.45 -10.06 -20.48
C VAL A 175 14.24 -10.98 -20.44
N GLN A 176 13.79 -11.33 -19.24
CA GLN A 176 12.66 -12.23 -19.00
C GLN A 176 11.32 -11.49 -18.97
N VAL A 177 10.22 -12.24 -19.02
CA VAL A 177 8.86 -11.68 -18.98
C VAL A 177 8.04 -12.41 -17.92
N HIS A 178 7.48 -11.65 -16.97
CA HIS A 178 6.63 -12.17 -15.91
C HIS A 178 5.26 -11.50 -15.93
N ILE A 179 4.20 -12.29 -15.70
CA ILE A 179 2.82 -11.83 -15.56
C ILE A 179 2.22 -12.46 -14.30
N GLU A 180 1.58 -11.64 -13.46
CA GLU A 180 0.83 -12.09 -12.28
C GLU A 180 -0.45 -11.29 -12.04
N HIS A 181 -1.40 -11.86 -11.32
CA HIS A 181 -2.54 -11.12 -10.78
C HIS A 181 -2.12 -10.29 -9.56
N ASN A 182 -2.30 -8.97 -9.65
CA ASN A 182 -1.98 -8.02 -8.58
C ASN A 182 -2.59 -6.65 -8.89
N GLU A 183 -3.36 -6.08 -7.96
CA GLU A 183 -4.00 -4.76 -8.12
C GLU A 183 -3.26 -3.63 -7.38
N GLY A 184 -2.08 -3.92 -6.83
CA GLY A 184 -1.31 -2.98 -6.01
C GLY A 184 -1.85 -2.85 -4.59
N MET A 185 -1.35 -1.85 -3.86
CA MET A 185 -1.80 -1.57 -2.49
C MET A 185 -3.13 -0.80 -2.53
N ILE A 186 -4.19 -1.42 -2.04
CA ILE A 186 -5.53 -0.83 -1.97
C ILE A 186 -5.82 -0.36 -0.54
N GLY A 187 -6.52 0.77 -0.42
CA GLY A 187 -7.00 1.26 0.88
C GLY A 187 -8.05 0.31 1.48
N HIS A 188 -7.95 0.05 2.79
CA HIS A 188 -8.90 -0.80 3.50
C HIS A 188 -10.05 0.00 4.11
N PHE A 189 -11.27 -0.55 4.02
CA PHE A 189 -12.46 -0.03 4.68
C PHE A 189 -12.83 -0.93 5.85
N ASP A 190 -12.75 -0.41 7.06
CA ASP A 190 -12.98 -1.23 8.25
C ASP A 190 -14.46 -1.31 8.60
N ASN A 191 -14.99 -2.53 8.73
CA ASN A 191 -16.23 -2.81 9.47
C ASN A 191 -15.90 -3.16 10.92
N PHE A 192 -15.84 -2.14 11.78
CA PHE A 192 -15.50 -2.36 13.20
C PHE A 192 -16.66 -2.89 14.06
N THR A 193 -17.84 -3.08 13.49
CA THR A 193 -18.96 -3.69 14.22
C THR A 193 -18.62 -5.13 14.59
N ASN A 194 -18.15 -5.92 13.62
CA ASN A 194 -17.81 -7.34 13.79
C ASN A 194 -16.51 -7.74 13.04
N PRO A 195 -15.33 -7.15 13.36
CA PRO A 195 -14.10 -7.47 12.67
C PRO A 195 -13.65 -8.92 12.93
N THR A 196 -13.15 -9.56 11.89
CA THR A 196 -12.52 -10.88 11.95
C THR A 196 -11.18 -10.81 12.68
N ARG A 197 -10.64 -11.96 13.10
CA ARG A 197 -9.29 -12.03 13.69
C ARG A 197 -8.22 -11.54 12.72
N GLU A 198 -8.38 -11.82 11.43
CA GLU A 198 -7.48 -11.40 10.37
C GLU A 198 -7.48 -9.88 10.20
N GLN A 199 -8.67 -9.24 10.17
CA GLN A 199 -8.79 -7.79 10.12
C GLN A 199 -8.15 -7.10 11.34
N MET A 200 -8.26 -7.71 12.53
CA MET A 200 -7.57 -7.23 13.72
C MET A 200 -6.05 -7.34 13.57
N ASN A 201 -5.54 -8.50 13.15
CA ASN A 201 -4.10 -8.71 12.94
C ASN A 201 -3.52 -7.75 11.89
N LEU A 202 -4.23 -7.55 10.78
CA LEU A 202 -3.87 -6.59 9.73
C LEU A 202 -3.79 -5.17 10.31
N SER A 203 -4.81 -4.76 11.09
CA SER A 203 -4.84 -3.44 11.73
C SER A 203 -3.68 -3.22 12.73
N TYR A 204 -3.25 -4.28 13.43
CA TYR A 204 -2.02 -4.23 14.24
C TYR A 204 -0.77 -4.08 13.36
N GLY A 205 -0.67 -4.83 12.27
CA GLY A 205 0.44 -4.71 11.30
C GLY A 205 0.54 -3.32 10.67
N LEU A 206 -0.60 -2.65 10.47
CA LEU A 206 -0.70 -1.28 9.96
C LEU A 206 -0.60 -0.20 11.05
N LYS A 207 -0.03 -0.52 12.22
CA LYS A 207 0.23 0.42 13.33
C LYS A 207 -1.00 1.26 13.73
N LYS A 208 -2.23 0.74 13.62
CA LYS A 208 -3.45 1.48 14.01
C LYS A 208 -3.57 1.68 15.53
N ARG A 209 -2.87 0.91 16.36
CA ARG A 209 -2.89 1.06 17.81
C ARG A 209 -2.08 2.31 18.19
N ILE A 210 -2.72 3.24 18.89
CA ILE A 210 -2.07 4.39 19.52
C ILE A 210 -1.93 4.02 20.99
N GLU A 211 -0.72 3.69 21.45
CA GLU A 211 -0.49 3.32 22.85
C GLU A 211 -0.56 4.53 23.78
N ASP A 212 -0.13 5.70 23.30
CA ASP A 212 -0.16 6.96 24.04
C ASP A 212 -1.53 7.64 24.02
N ASP A 213 -1.60 8.76 24.74
CA ASP A 213 -2.73 9.67 24.76
C ASP A 213 -2.95 10.30 23.38
N TYR A 214 -4.18 10.72 23.09
CA TYR A 214 -4.43 11.53 21.90
C TYR A 214 -3.86 12.93 22.07
N TYR A 215 -3.02 13.33 21.12
CA TYR A 215 -2.39 14.63 21.12
C TYR A 215 -3.35 15.73 20.67
N SER A 216 -3.17 16.93 21.25
CA SER A 216 -3.89 18.14 20.82
C SER A 216 -3.27 18.79 19.57
N THR A 217 -1.98 18.53 19.35
CA THR A 217 -1.24 18.86 18.13
C THR A 217 -1.40 17.78 17.07
N VAL A 218 -1.15 18.13 15.80
CA VAL A 218 -1.08 17.20 14.68
C VAL A 218 0.29 17.24 14.02
N HIS A 219 0.78 16.10 13.57
CA HIS A 219 2.17 15.90 13.17
C HIS A 219 2.27 15.28 11.77
N ILE A 220 3.46 15.40 11.17
CA ILE A 220 3.81 14.63 9.97
C ILE A 220 3.71 13.14 10.27
N GLY A 221 3.08 12.37 9.39
CA GLY A 221 2.90 10.92 9.56
C GLY A 221 1.62 10.52 10.29
N ASP A 222 0.93 11.45 10.95
CA ASP A 222 -0.35 11.19 11.59
C ASP A 222 -1.40 10.74 10.56
N ASP A 223 -2.34 9.92 11.01
CA ASP A 223 -3.48 9.56 10.18
C ASP A 223 -4.52 10.69 10.15
N PHE A 224 -5.28 10.71 9.08
CA PHE A 224 -6.53 11.46 9.00
C PHE A 224 -7.57 10.71 8.18
N GLY A 225 -8.84 11.07 8.34
CA GLY A 225 -9.93 10.55 7.53
C GLY A 225 -11.09 11.54 7.43
N ALA A 226 -12.01 11.28 6.50
CA ALA A 226 -13.23 12.07 6.38
C ALA A 226 -14.10 11.93 7.64
N ALA A 227 -14.68 13.03 8.13
CA ALA A 227 -15.48 13.07 9.35
C ALA A 227 -16.91 12.54 9.15
N ARG A 228 -17.05 11.34 8.59
CA ARG A 228 -18.33 10.66 8.33
C ARG A 228 -18.13 9.16 8.18
N ASP A 229 -19.21 8.40 8.39
CA ASP A 229 -19.26 6.99 8.01
C ASP A 229 -19.60 6.86 6.51
N ILE A 230 -19.15 5.77 5.90
CA ILE A 230 -19.47 5.40 4.51
C ILE A 230 -20.52 4.30 4.53
N LYS A 231 -21.44 4.33 3.56
CA LYS A 231 -22.39 3.26 3.33
C LYS A 231 -21.98 2.44 2.11
N ARG A 232 -21.66 1.17 2.31
CA ARG A 232 -21.42 0.20 1.23
C ARG A 232 -22.73 -0.07 0.47
N THR A 233 -22.65 -0.52 -0.79
CA THR A 233 -23.83 -0.71 -1.65
C THR A 233 -24.88 -1.69 -1.12
N ASP A 234 -24.50 -2.63 -0.25
CA ASP A 234 -25.41 -3.55 0.44
C ASP A 234 -26.01 -2.97 1.75
N GLY A 235 -25.64 -1.74 2.10
CA GLY A 235 -26.14 -1.01 3.25
C GLY A 235 -25.27 -1.08 4.49
N GLU A 236 -24.16 -1.83 4.47
CA GLU A 236 -23.21 -1.90 5.58
C GLU A 236 -22.55 -0.54 5.84
N GLN A 237 -22.44 -0.15 7.11
CA GLN A 237 -21.71 1.05 7.51
C GLN A 237 -20.24 0.72 7.75
N LEU A 238 -19.36 1.49 7.11
CA LEU A 238 -17.91 1.32 7.15
C LEU A 238 -17.26 2.61 7.62
N SER A 239 -16.10 2.48 8.26
CA SER A 239 -15.22 3.64 8.42
C SER A 239 -14.58 4.01 7.07
N PRO A 240 -14.37 5.30 6.80
CA PRO A 240 -13.65 5.72 5.61
C PRO A 240 -12.20 5.24 5.64
N THR A 241 -11.59 5.13 4.47
CA THR A 241 -10.14 4.95 4.35
C THR A 241 -9.42 6.14 4.98
N ASN A 242 -8.21 5.87 5.49
CA ASN A 242 -7.35 6.89 6.07
C ASN A 242 -6.23 7.25 5.09
N GLY A 243 -5.75 8.48 5.19
CA GLY A 243 -4.50 8.91 4.57
C GLY A 243 -3.46 9.30 5.61
N THR A 244 -2.30 9.72 5.12
CA THR A 244 -1.22 10.28 5.93
C THR A 244 -1.18 11.80 5.80
N ILE A 245 -1.03 12.50 6.93
CA ILE A 245 -0.63 13.91 6.96
C ILE A 245 0.82 13.99 6.47
N GLY A 246 1.02 14.41 5.23
CA GLY A 246 2.33 14.41 4.57
C GLY A 246 3.25 15.47 5.15
N CYS A 247 2.91 16.73 4.91
CA CYS A 247 3.64 17.86 5.50
C CYS A 247 2.74 19.07 5.64
N PHE A 248 3.28 20.13 6.26
CA PHE A 248 2.62 21.41 6.38
C PHE A 248 3.22 22.38 5.36
N VAL A 249 2.37 23.01 4.57
CA VAL A 249 2.74 24.03 3.60
C VAL A 249 2.02 25.33 3.91
N GLN A 250 2.63 26.46 3.60
CA GLN A 250 1.99 27.75 3.67
C GLN A 250 1.70 28.25 2.25
N LEU A 251 0.48 28.74 2.03
CA LEU A 251 0.08 29.40 0.79
C LEU A 251 -0.13 30.88 1.04
N ARG A 252 0.42 31.70 0.14
CA ARG A 252 0.17 33.14 0.14
C ARG A 252 -1.06 33.44 -0.71
N THR A 253 -2.14 33.89 -0.09
CA THR A 253 -3.42 34.13 -0.79
C THR A 253 -3.34 35.34 -1.74
N SER A 254 -4.12 35.33 -2.81
CA SER A 254 -4.26 36.43 -3.79
C SER A 254 -5.30 37.49 -3.40
N GLU A 255 -5.86 37.40 -2.19
CA GLU A 255 -6.83 38.35 -1.63
C GLU A 255 -6.27 39.78 -1.57
N SER A 256 -7.13 40.78 -1.33
CA SER A 256 -6.74 42.20 -1.25
C SER A 256 -5.63 42.48 -0.23
N GLU A 257 -5.53 41.65 0.81
CA GLU A 257 -4.40 41.60 1.75
C GLU A 257 -3.79 40.17 1.74
N PRO A 258 -2.71 39.95 0.98
CA PRO A 258 -2.07 38.64 0.90
C PRO A 258 -1.58 38.15 2.26
N THR A 259 -2.14 37.03 2.74
CA THR A 259 -1.76 36.40 4.00
C THR A 259 -1.22 35.00 3.77
N TRP A 260 -0.28 34.57 4.60
CA TRP A 260 0.15 33.18 4.64
C TRP A 260 -0.82 32.37 5.49
N ARG A 261 -1.40 31.33 4.92
CA ARG A 261 -2.24 30.36 5.64
C ARG A 261 -1.61 28.98 5.57
N THR A 262 -1.73 28.19 6.62
CA THR A 262 -1.14 26.85 6.70
C THR A 262 -2.13 25.78 6.26
N PHE A 263 -1.64 24.83 5.48
CA PHE A 263 -2.39 23.70 4.97
C PHE A 263 -1.59 22.42 5.18
N ILE A 264 -2.30 21.32 5.39
CA ILE A 264 -1.74 19.98 5.27
C ILE A 264 -1.69 19.62 3.80
N LEU A 265 -0.53 19.19 3.32
CA LEU A 265 -0.35 18.53 2.04
C LEU A 265 -0.47 17.01 2.23
N THR A 266 -1.37 16.39 1.45
CA THR A 266 -1.63 14.95 1.45
C THR A 266 -2.06 14.48 0.05
N SER A 267 -2.51 13.23 -0.09
CA SER A 267 -2.97 12.69 -1.37
C SER A 267 -4.46 12.94 -1.65
N TYR A 268 -4.82 13.09 -2.94
CA TYR A 268 -6.22 13.29 -3.32
C TYR A 268 -7.08 12.04 -3.06
N GLN A 269 -6.58 10.85 -3.34
CA GLN A 269 -7.29 9.60 -3.05
C GLN A 269 -7.75 9.49 -1.58
N SER A 270 -6.98 9.99 -0.62
CA SER A 270 -7.32 9.96 0.81
C SER A 270 -8.44 10.94 1.20
N VAL A 271 -8.75 11.95 0.37
CA VAL A 271 -9.83 12.90 0.63
C VAL A 271 -11.12 12.58 -0.13
N ARG A 272 -11.08 11.68 -1.12
CA ARG A 272 -12.27 11.25 -1.90
C ARG A 272 -13.44 10.81 -1.02
N PRO A 273 -13.23 10.08 0.10
CA PRO A 273 -14.29 9.73 1.02
C PRO A 273 -15.04 10.91 1.63
N ALA A 274 -14.62 12.16 1.49
CA ALA A 274 -15.33 13.34 2.01
C ALA A 274 -16.44 13.83 1.08
N PHE A 275 -16.43 13.46 -0.20
CA PHE A 275 -17.35 14.00 -1.21
C PHE A 275 -18.66 13.21 -1.33
N ASN A 276 -19.73 13.87 -1.76
CA ASN A 276 -20.95 13.18 -2.16
C ASN A 276 -20.68 12.33 -3.42
N GLY A 277 -21.20 11.10 -3.45
CA GLY A 277 -21.04 10.18 -4.58
C GLY A 277 -19.89 9.18 -4.46
N PHE A 278 -19.13 9.19 -3.37
CA PHE A 278 -18.17 8.12 -3.06
C PHE A 278 -18.89 6.80 -2.83
N THR A 279 -18.48 5.75 -3.55
CA THR A 279 -19.14 4.44 -3.54
C THR A 279 -18.14 3.35 -3.15
N VAL A 280 -18.59 2.42 -2.31
CA VAL A 280 -17.86 1.22 -1.92
C VAL A 280 -18.76 0.01 -2.16
N THR A 281 -18.21 -1.06 -2.74
CA THR A 281 -18.93 -2.32 -3.02
C THR A 281 -18.31 -3.48 -2.24
N PRO A 282 -19.08 -4.54 -1.95
CA PRO A 282 -18.51 -5.79 -1.42
C PRO A 282 -17.47 -6.37 -2.38
N ASP A 283 -16.35 -6.82 -1.83
CA ASP A 283 -15.30 -7.55 -2.55
C ASP A 283 -14.94 -8.77 -1.70
N GLY A 284 -15.70 -9.86 -1.88
CA GLY A 284 -15.66 -10.98 -0.95
C GLY A 284 -16.06 -10.59 0.48
N THR A 285 -15.14 -10.78 1.44
CA THR A 285 -15.30 -10.39 2.86
C THR A 285 -14.94 -8.94 3.07
N ASP A 286 -14.24 -8.35 2.11
CA ASP A 286 -13.69 -7.02 2.18
C ASP A 286 -14.56 -6.08 1.36
N SER A 287 -14.00 -4.93 1.05
CA SER A 287 -14.70 -3.84 0.40
C SER A 287 -13.73 -3.12 -0.52
N SER A 288 -14.20 -2.82 -1.72
CA SER A 288 -13.43 -2.13 -2.74
C SER A 288 -14.12 -0.85 -3.16
N VAL A 289 -13.31 0.11 -3.60
CA VAL A 289 -13.81 1.34 -4.20
C VAL A 289 -14.54 0.97 -5.50
N ALA A 290 -15.75 1.52 -5.65
CA ALA A 290 -16.52 1.41 -6.87
C ALA A 290 -16.54 2.77 -7.60
N PRO A 291 -16.93 2.79 -8.89
CA PRO A 291 -17.11 4.04 -9.60
C PRO A 291 -18.02 5.02 -8.82
N PRO A 292 -17.68 6.31 -8.79
CA PRO A 292 -18.52 7.30 -8.13
C PRO A 292 -19.87 7.41 -8.85
N ILE A 293 -20.89 7.83 -8.10
CA ILE A 293 -22.22 8.09 -8.68
C ILE A 293 -22.07 9.13 -9.80
N ALA A 294 -22.55 8.80 -11.00
CA ALA A 294 -22.47 9.68 -12.16
C ALA A 294 -23.06 11.07 -11.86
N ASN A 295 -22.34 12.13 -12.24
CA ASN A 295 -22.69 13.54 -12.01
C ASN A 295 -22.78 13.98 -10.54
N SER A 296 -22.23 13.20 -9.60
CA SER A 296 -22.07 13.63 -8.21
C SER A 296 -20.97 14.70 -8.05
N ASP A 297 -20.86 15.26 -6.84
CA ASP A 297 -19.75 16.15 -6.47
C ASP A 297 -18.40 15.45 -6.73
N LEU A 298 -18.24 14.21 -6.25
CA LEU A 298 -17.01 13.45 -6.45
C LEU A 298 -16.72 13.21 -7.93
N TRP A 299 -17.73 12.87 -8.73
CA TRP A 299 -17.56 12.70 -10.17
C TRP A 299 -16.99 13.96 -10.84
N THR A 300 -17.47 15.13 -10.43
CA THR A 300 -17.01 16.42 -10.97
C THR A 300 -15.58 16.72 -10.51
N VAL A 301 -15.27 16.47 -9.24
CA VAL A 301 -13.95 16.71 -8.66
C VAL A 301 -12.90 15.75 -9.20
N ASP A 302 -13.24 14.47 -9.39
CA ASP A 302 -12.34 13.49 -10.01
C ASP A 302 -11.92 13.96 -11.43
N LEU A 303 -12.80 14.67 -12.15
CA LEU A 303 -12.52 15.20 -13.50
C LEU A 303 -11.76 16.53 -13.51
N ALA A 304 -12.15 17.48 -12.67
CA ALA A 304 -11.71 18.88 -12.77
C ALA A 304 -10.75 19.32 -11.65
N GLY A 305 -10.63 18.53 -10.58
CA GLY A 305 -10.06 18.96 -9.31
C GLY A 305 -11.07 19.73 -8.46
N TYR A 306 -10.63 20.12 -7.27
CA TYR A 306 -11.38 20.92 -6.30
C TYR A 306 -10.62 22.21 -6.02
N THR A 307 -11.33 23.34 -6.01
CA THR A 307 -10.80 24.68 -5.76
C THR A 307 -11.76 25.46 -4.86
N PRO A 308 -11.36 26.62 -4.31
CA PRO A 308 -12.26 27.45 -3.51
C PRO A 308 -13.57 27.86 -4.22
N ASP A 309 -13.58 27.90 -5.55
CA ASP A 309 -14.77 28.24 -6.35
C ASP A 309 -15.67 27.03 -6.66
N SER A 310 -15.25 25.83 -6.29
CA SER A 310 -16.02 24.61 -6.54
C SER A 310 -17.31 24.61 -5.71
N SER A 311 -18.42 24.18 -6.33
CA SER A 311 -19.73 24.10 -5.66
C SER A 311 -19.88 22.90 -4.73
N ALA A 312 -18.99 21.90 -4.87
CA ALA A 312 -18.99 20.69 -4.07
C ALA A 312 -18.78 21.02 -2.58
N LYS A 313 -19.41 20.24 -1.69
CA LYS A 313 -19.35 20.49 -0.24
C LYS A 313 -18.79 19.26 0.49
N PRO A 314 -17.47 19.03 0.42
CA PRO A 314 -16.86 17.92 1.13
C PRO A 314 -17.05 18.06 2.64
N THR A 315 -17.22 16.94 3.33
CA THR A 315 -17.19 16.91 4.80
C THR A 315 -15.79 17.30 5.32
N ALA A 316 -15.72 17.82 6.54
CA ALA A 316 -14.45 18.09 7.23
C ALA A 316 -13.66 16.79 7.50
N PHE A 317 -12.43 16.93 7.99
CA PHE A 317 -11.54 15.82 8.33
C PHE A 317 -11.30 15.72 9.84
N GLU A 318 -10.86 14.54 10.28
CA GLU A 318 -10.54 14.22 11.66
C GLU A 318 -9.19 13.50 11.79
N SER A 319 -8.44 13.82 12.84
CA SER A 319 -7.17 13.19 13.23
C SER A 319 -7.08 13.10 14.78
N PRO A 320 -6.85 11.92 15.39
CA PRO A 320 -6.82 10.63 14.71
C PRO A 320 -8.16 10.36 14.02
N SER A 321 -8.14 9.56 12.96
CA SER A 321 -9.35 9.20 12.24
C SER A 321 -10.28 8.39 13.14
N ARG A 322 -11.58 8.44 12.83
CA ARG A 322 -12.56 7.62 13.55
C ARG A 322 -12.33 6.13 13.37
N SER A 323 -11.78 5.70 12.23
CA SER A 323 -11.33 4.30 12.04
C SER A 323 -10.31 3.93 13.12
N LYS A 324 -9.26 4.75 13.29
CA LYS A 324 -8.22 4.49 14.29
C LYS A 324 -8.77 4.60 15.71
N HIS A 325 -9.69 5.53 15.98
CA HIS A 325 -10.35 5.63 17.27
C HIS A 325 -11.16 4.39 17.64
N ASN A 326 -12.00 3.91 16.72
CA ASN A 326 -12.81 2.71 16.89
C ASN A 326 -11.93 1.48 17.12
N PHE A 327 -10.82 1.35 16.38
CA PHE A 327 -9.85 0.29 16.60
C PHE A 327 -9.24 0.34 18.00
N ASN A 328 -8.81 1.52 18.46
CA ASN A 328 -8.19 1.70 19.77
C ASN A 328 -9.15 1.35 20.92
N THR A 329 -10.37 1.90 20.91
CA THR A 329 -11.37 1.63 21.95
C THR A 329 -11.72 0.15 22.02
N ARG A 330 -11.83 -0.53 20.88
CA ARG A 330 -12.05 -1.97 20.81
C ARG A 330 -10.88 -2.80 21.37
N CYS A 331 -9.65 -2.46 21.03
CA CYS A 331 -8.46 -3.14 21.55
C CYS A 331 -8.37 -3.04 23.08
N ILE A 332 -8.72 -1.86 23.61
CA ILE A 332 -8.79 -1.63 25.05
C ILE A 332 -9.89 -2.50 25.68
N ASP A 333 -11.09 -2.53 25.09
CA ASP A 333 -12.21 -3.35 25.58
C ASP A 333 -11.87 -4.86 25.57
N GLN A 334 -11.24 -5.36 24.51
CA GLN A 334 -10.76 -6.74 24.43
C GLN A 334 -9.70 -7.03 25.50
N SER A 335 -8.76 -6.11 25.72
CA SER A 335 -7.74 -6.24 26.75
C SER A 335 -8.35 -6.31 28.14
N ILE A 336 -9.34 -5.45 28.44
CA ILE A 336 -10.09 -5.47 29.71
C ILE A 336 -10.77 -6.83 29.91
N VAL A 337 -11.44 -7.37 28.88
CA VAL A 337 -12.07 -8.70 28.96
C VAL A 337 -11.03 -9.79 29.20
N CYS A 338 -9.91 -9.79 28.46
CA CYS A 338 -8.82 -10.75 28.63
C CYS A 338 -8.24 -10.74 30.05
N PHE A 339 -7.98 -9.56 30.62
CA PHE A 339 -7.47 -9.43 31.99
C PHE A 339 -8.53 -9.84 33.03
N THR A 340 -9.79 -9.47 32.83
CA THR A 340 -10.90 -9.83 33.74
C THR A 340 -11.07 -11.34 33.80
N ASN A 341 -11.00 -12.04 32.66
CA ASN A 341 -11.11 -13.50 32.60
C ASN A 341 -9.94 -14.23 33.26
N ARG A 342 -8.81 -13.56 33.49
CA ARG A 342 -7.66 -14.13 34.24
C ARG A 342 -7.87 -14.07 35.75
N ILE A 343 -8.76 -13.20 36.26
CA ILE A 343 -8.98 -13.04 37.71
C ILE A 343 -9.44 -14.36 38.36
N PRO A 344 -10.49 -15.06 37.88
CA PRO A 344 -10.93 -16.31 38.52
C PRO A 344 -9.88 -17.41 38.50
N TYR A 345 -8.99 -17.43 37.49
CA TYR A 345 -7.88 -18.37 37.41
C TYR A 345 -6.87 -18.11 38.53
N TRP A 346 -6.48 -16.84 38.75
CA TRP A 346 -5.53 -16.48 39.79
C TRP A 346 -6.12 -16.59 41.20
N GLU A 347 -7.40 -16.31 41.40
CA GLU A 347 -8.09 -16.49 42.69
C GLU A 347 -8.04 -17.95 43.18
N LYS A 348 -8.13 -18.91 42.25
CA LYS A 348 -8.08 -20.36 42.56
C LYS A 348 -6.66 -20.91 42.71
N LYS A 349 -5.64 -20.14 42.33
CA LYS A 349 -4.26 -20.63 42.30
C LYS A 349 -3.61 -20.47 43.67
N ASP A 350 -3.24 -21.58 44.30
CA ASP A 350 -2.53 -21.58 45.57
C ASP A 350 -1.03 -21.31 45.33
N CYS A 351 -0.63 -20.03 45.41
CA CYS A 351 0.76 -19.62 45.27
C CYS A 351 1.05 -18.32 46.03
N THR A 352 2.29 -18.17 46.50
CA THR A 352 2.74 -16.99 47.28
C THR A 352 2.70 -15.67 46.50
N THR A 353 2.64 -15.73 45.17
CA THR A 353 2.58 -14.55 44.30
C THR A 353 1.15 -14.13 43.92
N ARG A 354 0.12 -14.85 44.40
CA ARG A 354 -1.28 -14.66 44.03
C ARG A 354 -1.75 -13.21 44.19
N GLU A 355 -1.66 -12.66 45.40
CA GLU A 355 -2.19 -11.31 45.67
C GLU A 355 -1.45 -10.23 44.87
N LYS A 356 -0.14 -10.37 44.70
CA LYS A 356 0.65 -9.47 43.86
C LYS A 356 0.15 -9.51 42.40
N ARG A 357 -0.06 -10.71 41.83
CA ARG A 357 -0.57 -10.85 40.45
C ARG A 357 -2.00 -10.34 40.30
N LEU A 358 -2.88 -10.60 41.27
CA LEU A 358 -4.25 -10.07 41.25
C LEU A 358 -4.26 -8.53 41.31
N GLN A 359 -3.38 -7.95 42.14
CA GLN A 359 -3.22 -6.50 42.22
C GLN A 359 -2.72 -5.91 40.88
N GLU A 360 -1.67 -6.48 40.28
CA GLU A 360 -1.17 -6.08 38.95
C GLU A 360 -2.27 -6.14 37.87
N ILE A 361 -3.09 -7.20 37.88
CA ILE A 361 -4.20 -7.34 36.92
C ILE A 361 -5.27 -6.25 37.15
N ARG A 362 -5.65 -5.98 38.40
CA ARG A 362 -6.65 -4.95 38.74
C ARG A 362 -6.16 -3.55 38.37
N GLU A 363 -4.89 -3.24 38.64
CA GLU A 363 -4.26 -1.98 38.25
C GLU A 363 -4.24 -1.82 36.72
N ARG A 364 -3.90 -2.88 35.98
CA ARG A 364 -3.93 -2.84 34.51
C ARG A 364 -5.33 -2.61 33.97
N ILE A 365 -6.35 -3.26 34.54
CA ILE A 365 -7.76 -3.02 34.16
C ILE A 365 -8.16 -1.58 34.45
N ALA A 366 -7.78 -1.02 35.60
CA ALA A 366 -8.08 0.37 35.95
C ALA A 366 -7.42 1.36 34.98
N ALA A 367 -6.15 1.13 34.63
CA ALA A 367 -5.43 1.94 33.65
C ALA A 367 -6.09 1.89 32.26
N LEU A 368 -6.45 0.69 31.78
CA LEU A 368 -7.16 0.52 30.50
C LEU A 368 -8.53 1.23 30.49
N LYS A 369 -9.28 1.18 31.60
CA LYS A 369 -10.54 1.92 31.71
C LYS A 369 -10.34 3.43 31.69
N ALA A 370 -9.28 3.93 32.33
CA ALA A 370 -8.93 5.35 32.30
C ALA A 370 -8.54 5.79 30.89
N GLU A 371 -7.71 5.01 30.20
CA GLU A 371 -7.30 5.25 28.80
C GLU A 371 -8.53 5.29 27.87
N ARG A 372 -9.42 4.29 27.97
CA ARG A 372 -10.66 4.25 27.19
C ARG A 372 -11.49 5.51 27.39
N LYS A 373 -11.68 5.90 28.65
CA LYS A 373 -12.47 7.09 29.02
C LYS A 373 -11.86 8.35 28.41
N GLN A 374 -10.56 8.54 28.54
CA GLN A 374 -9.86 9.71 28.00
C GLN A 374 -9.98 9.78 26.46
N LYS A 375 -9.80 8.66 25.75
CA LYS A 375 -9.93 8.61 24.29
C LYS A 375 -11.37 8.90 23.83
N THR A 376 -12.39 8.43 24.57
CA THR A 376 -13.79 8.77 24.30
C THR A 376 -14.07 10.26 24.56
N GLU A 377 -13.63 10.80 25.70
CA GLU A 377 -13.82 12.22 26.04
C GLU A 377 -13.15 13.16 25.02
N PHE A 378 -12.04 12.74 24.41
CA PHE A 378 -11.40 13.49 23.33
C PHE A 378 -12.32 13.66 22.10
N PHE A 379 -13.00 12.58 21.69
CA PHE A 379 -13.94 12.60 20.56
C PHE A 379 -15.24 13.34 20.90
N GLU A 380 -15.77 13.14 22.11
CA GLU A 380 -16.96 13.85 22.59
C GLU A 380 -16.73 15.36 22.69
N ALA A 381 -15.50 15.78 23.04
CA ALA A 381 -15.10 17.19 23.05
C ALA A 381 -14.74 17.75 21.66
N ASN A 382 -14.93 16.98 20.58
CA ASN A 382 -14.61 17.34 19.20
C ASN A 382 -13.13 17.75 18.99
N LYS A 383 -12.20 17.22 19.79
CA LYS A 383 -10.77 17.55 19.70
C LYS A 383 -10.07 16.92 18.51
N GLN A 384 -10.69 15.92 17.88
CA GLN A 384 -10.23 15.26 16.67
C GLN A 384 -10.41 16.10 15.41
N ALA A 385 -11.26 17.14 15.42
CA ALA A 385 -11.54 17.95 14.24
C ALA A 385 -10.23 18.54 13.67
N LEU A 386 -9.91 18.23 12.42
CA LEU A 386 -8.64 18.60 11.80
C LEU A 386 -8.75 19.89 10.99
N GLY A 387 -9.75 19.96 10.13
CA GLY A 387 -9.83 21.01 9.11
C GLY A 387 -10.77 20.69 7.96
N LYS A 388 -10.76 21.55 6.93
CA LYS A 388 -11.61 21.42 5.73
C LYS A 388 -10.77 21.36 4.47
N LEU A 389 -11.29 20.70 3.44
CA LEU A 389 -10.63 20.66 2.14
C LEU A 389 -10.61 22.08 1.54
N TYR A 390 -9.43 22.53 1.14
CA TYR A 390 -9.22 23.80 0.45
C TYR A 390 -9.10 23.60 -1.06
N ALA A 391 -8.28 22.65 -1.48
CA ALA A 391 -8.03 22.35 -2.89
C ALA A 391 -7.60 20.89 -3.08
N ALA A 392 -7.83 20.34 -4.27
CA ALA A 392 -7.28 19.04 -4.65
C ALA A 392 -7.12 18.89 -6.16
N SER A 393 -6.16 18.07 -6.56
CA SER A 393 -5.79 17.82 -7.95
C SER A 393 -6.87 17.13 -8.79
N GLY A 394 -7.70 16.27 -8.19
CA GLY A 394 -8.52 15.33 -8.95
C GLY A 394 -7.65 14.28 -9.66
N PHE A 395 -8.27 13.45 -10.49
CA PHE A 395 -7.59 12.32 -11.13
C PHE A 395 -7.12 12.59 -12.55
N ARG A 396 -7.51 13.69 -13.21
CA ARG A 396 -7.09 13.96 -14.60
C ARG A 396 -5.81 14.76 -14.74
N ARG A 397 -5.36 15.44 -13.68
CA ARG A 397 -4.16 16.30 -13.76
C ARG A 397 -2.91 15.45 -13.89
N ARG A 398 -2.04 15.85 -14.82
CA ARG A 398 -0.78 15.16 -15.14
C ARG A 398 0.33 16.18 -15.37
N VAL A 399 1.53 15.86 -14.92
CA VAL A 399 2.75 16.61 -15.23
C VAL A 399 3.80 15.60 -15.69
N VAL A 400 4.27 15.72 -16.93
CA VAL A 400 5.24 14.80 -17.54
C VAL A 400 4.82 13.32 -17.40
N GLY A 401 3.58 13.00 -17.79
CA GLY A 401 3.03 11.63 -17.70
C GLY A 401 2.64 11.15 -16.29
N ARG A 402 3.08 11.83 -15.23
CA ARG A 402 2.85 11.44 -13.83
C ARG A 402 1.52 11.97 -13.31
N ARG A 403 0.86 11.23 -12.41
CA ARG A 403 -0.29 11.78 -11.68
C ARG A 403 0.16 12.67 -10.53
N MET A 404 -0.59 13.74 -10.29
CA MET A 404 -0.27 14.73 -9.27
C MET A 404 -0.85 14.37 -7.90
N ASP A 405 -2.03 13.72 -7.87
CA ASP A 405 -2.70 13.13 -6.68
C ASP A 405 -2.41 13.82 -5.34
N TRP A 406 -2.56 15.14 -5.28
CA TRP A 406 -2.39 15.94 -4.07
C TRP A 406 -3.72 16.56 -3.62
N ALA A 407 -3.81 16.84 -2.33
CA ALA A 407 -4.88 17.58 -1.68
C ALA A 407 -4.33 18.50 -0.57
N LEU A 408 -5.04 19.60 -0.33
CA LEU A 408 -4.73 20.62 0.65
C LEU A 408 -5.88 20.75 1.65
N ILE A 409 -5.59 20.53 2.94
CA ILE A 409 -6.56 20.69 4.03
C ILE A 409 -6.15 21.91 4.85
N GLU A 410 -7.03 22.90 4.97
CA GLU A 410 -6.81 24.06 5.86
C GLU A 410 -6.90 23.59 7.31
N VAL A 411 -5.83 23.78 8.08
CA VAL A 411 -5.69 23.22 9.43
C VAL A 411 -6.07 24.23 10.50
N ASP A 412 -7.02 23.84 11.37
CA ASP A 412 -7.52 24.69 12.47
C ASP A 412 -6.91 24.30 13.84
N ARG A 413 -5.92 23.40 13.84
CA ARG A 413 -5.27 22.88 15.05
C ARG A 413 -3.79 23.25 15.12
N PRO A 414 -3.23 23.36 16.35
CA PRO A 414 -1.78 23.41 16.53
C PRO A 414 -1.10 22.23 15.83
N TRP A 415 0.05 22.48 15.21
CA TRP A 415 0.77 21.48 14.43
C TRP A 415 2.28 21.59 14.66
N HIS A 416 3.01 20.54 14.31
CA HIS A 416 4.46 20.58 14.17
C HIS A 416 4.96 19.72 13.01
N ASP A 417 6.04 20.17 12.39
CA ASP A 417 6.70 19.56 11.23
C ASP A 417 8.00 18.83 11.60
N ARG A 418 8.14 18.42 12.86
CA ARG A 418 9.30 17.71 13.36
C ARG A 418 9.39 16.33 12.72
N LEU A 419 10.57 16.00 12.19
CA LEU A 419 10.95 14.68 11.70
C LEU A 419 11.24 13.74 12.89
N PRO A 420 11.12 12.41 12.70
CA PRO A 420 11.19 11.46 13.81
C PRO A 420 12.54 11.47 14.50
N GLU A 421 12.52 11.29 15.82
CA GLU A 421 13.68 11.07 16.67
C GLU A 421 14.26 9.66 16.49
N CYS A 422 15.48 9.46 16.99
CA CYS A 422 16.20 8.19 16.83
C CYS A 422 15.39 6.97 17.27
N ASP A 423 14.67 7.07 18.39
CA ASP A 423 13.84 6.01 18.97
C ASP A 423 12.60 5.67 18.11
N GLU A 424 12.09 6.63 17.35
CA GLU A 424 10.96 6.41 16.44
C GLU A 424 11.37 5.62 15.18
N TRP A 425 12.65 5.60 14.85
CA TRP A 425 13.22 4.75 13.79
C TRP A 425 13.54 3.32 14.26
N GLU A 426 13.57 3.07 15.57
CA GLU A 426 14.06 1.79 16.11
C GLU A 426 13.08 0.65 15.84
N SER A 427 13.45 -0.23 14.90
CA SER A 427 13.17 -1.66 15.07
C SER A 427 14.14 -2.20 16.12
N PRO A 428 13.71 -3.08 17.06
CA PRO A 428 14.57 -3.68 18.09
C PRO A 428 15.84 -4.39 17.57
N HIS A 429 15.93 -4.57 16.24
CA HIS A 429 17.00 -5.28 15.54
C HIS A 429 17.68 -4.41 14.47
N SER A 430 17.44 -3.09 14.45
CA SER A 430 18.03 -2.19 13.46
C SER A 430 19.48 -1.81 13.78
N LEU A 431 20.42 -2.06 12.86
CA LEU A 431 21.72 -1.40 12.88
C LEU A 431 21.49 0.08 12.53
N LEU A 432 21.95 0.99 13.40
CA LEU A 432 21.90 2.47 13.30
C LEU A 432 22.51 3.08 12.02
N LEU A 433 23.01 2.27 11.09
CA LEU A 433 23.87 2.73 10.00
C LEU A 433 23.11 3.37 8.82
N LYS A 434 21.77 3.33 8.81
CA LYS A 434 20.95 3.69 7.63
C LYS A 434 19.72 4.55 7.94
N THR A 435 19.54 4.93 9.20
CA THR A 435 18.57 5.95 9.59
C THR A 435 19.11 7.34 9.27
N PRO A 436 18.25 8.36 9.09
CA PRO A 436 18.69 9.70 8.73
C PRO A 436 19.25 10.44 9.96
N LEU A 437 20.46 10.06 10.38
CA LEU A 437 21.13 10.57 11.60
C LEU A 437 21.15 12.10 11.69
N MET A 438 21.21 12.77 10.54
CA MET A 438 21.29 14.22 10.44
C MET A 438 19.92 14.92 10.52
N THR A 439 18.80 14.20 10.53
CA THR A 439 17.45 14.79 10.51
C THR A 439 16.65 14.52 11.77
N TYR A 440 17.22 13.82 12.75
CA TYR A 440 16.50 13.47 13.99
C TYR A 440 15.99 14.69 14.72
N GLY A 441 14.68 14.74 14.92
CA GLY A 441 14.01 15.84 15.58
C GLY A 441 14.11 17.18 14.87
N MET A 442 14.66 17.22 13.65
CA MET A 442 14.77 18.44 12.85
C MET A 442 13.43 18.77 12.19
N LYS A 443 13.29 20.01 11.74
CA LYS A 443 12.16 20.40 10.90
C LYS A 443 12.39 19.93 9.47
N LEU A 444 11.30 19.60 8.80
CA LEU A 444 11.31 19.42 7.36
C LEU A 444 11.78 20.72 6.68
N GLN A 445 12.60 20.60 5.66
CA GLN A 445 13.17 21.74 4.94
C GLN A 445 12.62 21.84 3.53
N GLU A 446 12.76 23.03 2.96
CA GLU A 446 12.53 23.28 1.54
C GLU A 446 13.33 22.31 0.66
N GLN A 447 12.85 22.14 -0.57
CA GLN A 447 13.49 21.26 -1.52
C GLN A 447 14.95 21.69 -1.77
N THR A 448 15.88 20.79 -1.43
CA THR A 448 17.32 20.94 -1.67
C THR A 448 17.74 20.33 -3.01
N ARG A 449 17.03 19.30 -3.46
CA ARG A 449 17.30 18.55 -4.69
C ARG A 449 16.03 17.90 -5.26
N SER A 450 16.07 17.59 -6.55
CA SER A 450 15.00 16.87 -7.24
C SER A 450 15.23 15.37 -7.21
N ILE A 451 14.16 14.57 -7.00
CA ILE A 451 14.24 13.12 -7.17
C ILE A 451 14.48 12.68 -8.63
N GLU A 452 14.18 13.53 -9.61
CA GLU A 452 14.52 13.27 -11.03
C GLU A 452 16.03 13.37 -11.27
N VAL A 453 16.74 14.18 -10.48
CA VAL A 453 18.21 14.23 -10.55
C VAL A 453 18.82 13.02 -9.85
N LEU A 454 18.16 12.50 -8.80
CA LEU A 454 18.57 11.25 -8.14
C LEU A 454 18.48 10.04 -9.08
N SER A 455 17.63 10.10 -10.12
CA SER A 455 17.46 9.00 -11.07
C SER A 455 18.36 9.07 -12.31
N GLY A 456 18.75 10.27 -12.77
CA GLY A 456 19.56 10.47 -13.99
C GLY A 456 21.05 10.15 -13.86
N TYR A 457 21.50 9.81 -12.65
CA TYR A 457 22.89 9.63 -12.30
C TYR A 457 23.11 8.14 -11.95
N GLY A 458 23.67 7.35 -12.89
CA GLY A 458 23.97 5.92 -12.69
C GLY A 458 25.01 5.69 -11.59
N TRP A 459 24.57 5.56 -10.33
CA TRP A 459 25.42 5.84 -9.17
C TRP A 459 25.57 4.68 -8.17
N SER A 460 26.69 4.76 -7.45
CA SER A 460 27.26 3.77 -6.54
C SER A 460 26.36 3.38 -5.37
N SER A 461 26.45 2.10 -5.01
CA SER A 461 25.74 1.31 -3.98
C SER A 461 25.72 1.81 -2.53
N TYR A 462 25.87 3.11 -2.23
CA TYR A 462 26.09 3.54 -0.83
C TYR A 462 25.31 4.74 -0.30
N ARG A 463 24.56 5.56 -1.08
CA ARG A 463 24.01 6.84 -0.54
C ARG A 463 22.76 7.43 -1.24
N ALA A 464 21.75 6.66 -1.62
CA ALA A 464 20.52 7.27 -2.15
C ALA A 464 19.30 6.72 -1.41
N ASP A 465 19.33 6.91 -0.10
CA ASP A 465 18.21 6.62 0.76
C ASP A 465 17.30 7.84 0.79
N VAL A 466 16.04 7.61 0.43
CA VAL A 466 14.96 8.53 0.77
C VAL A 466 14.26 8.01 2.01
N TYR A 467 13.67 8.93 2.73
CA TYR A 467 13.00 8.67 3.98
C TYR A 467 11.57 9.11 3.87
N LYS A 468 10.65 8.38 4.49
CA LYS A 468 9.27 8.82 4.62
C LYS A 468 8.66 8.42 5.95
N ILE A 469 7.57 9.08 6.27
CA ILE A 469 6.79 8.81 7.49
C ILE A 469 5.34 8.61 7.05
N GLY A 470 4.85 7.38 7.16
CA GLY A 470 3.48 7.01 6.80
C GLY A 470 2.69 6.48 7.97
N THR A 471 1.36 6.66 7.98
CA THR A 471 0.56 6.14 9.10
C THR A 471 0.53 4.61 9.16
N GLY A 472 0.67 3.91 8.03
CA GLY A 472 0.57 2.46 7.96
C GLY A 472 1.90 1.78 8.27
N SER A 473 2.99 2.31 7.73
CA SER A 473 4.33 1.74 7.91
C SER A 473 5.18 2.43 8.98
N GLY A 474 4.83 3.67 9.39
CA GLY A 474 5.68 4.53 10.22
C GLY A 474 6.86 5.10 9.43
N PRO A 475 7.96 5.44 10.13
CA PRO A 475 9.21 5.83 9.51
C PRO A 475 9.81 4.67 8.70
N THR A 476 10.16 4.92 7.44
CA THR A 476 10.69 3.92 6.52
C THR A 476 11.79 4.51 5.64
N VAL A 477 12.73 3.64 5.25
CA VAL A 477 13.86 3.97 4.38
C VAL A 477 13.63 3.29 3.03
N GLY A 478 13.86 4.01 1.95
CA GLY A 478 13.69 3.51 0.60
C GLY A 478 14.89 3.82 -0.28
N SER A 479 15.20 2.90 -1.17
CA SER A 479 16.16 3.09 -2.24
C SER A 479 15.43 3.11 -3.58
N PHE A 480 15.97 3.87 -4.53
CA PHE A 480 15.41 3.98 -5.87
C PHE A 480 15.25 2.61 -6.55
N LEU A 481 14.06 2.34 -7.08
CA LEU A 481 13.76 1.12 -7.82
C LEU A 481 13.81 1.37 -9.34
N CYS A 482 12.99 2.29 -9.84
CA CYS A 482 12.90 2.64 -11.26
C CYS A 482 12.11 3.94 -11.49
N THR A 483 12.33 4.61 -12.63
CA THR A 483 11.71 5.89 -13.00
C THR A 483 10.42 5.79 -13.80
N ASN A 484 10.26 4.71 -14.58
CA ASN A 484 9.19 4.60 -15.57
C ASN A 484 8.39 3.31 -15.36
N ASN A 485 7.68 3.25 -14.23
CA ASN A 485 6.61 2.28 -14.04
C ASN A 485 5.38 2.81 -14.74
N LEU A 486 4.81 2.04 -15.68
CA LEU A 486 3.51 2.35 -16.23
C LEU A 486 2.45 1.76 -15.31
N VAL A 487 1.78 2.63 -14.55
CA VAL A 487 0.86 2.26 -13.48
C VAL A 487 -0.56 2.66 -13.84
N MET A 488 -1.50 1.75 -13.59
CA MET A 488 -2.95 1.97 -13.64
C MET A 488 -3.50 1.76 -12.23
N ILE A 489 -4.16 2.77 -11.67
CA ILE A 489 -4.69 2.69 -10.31
C ILE A 489 -6.19 2.38 -10.38
N ARG A 490 -6.64 1.35 -9.66
CA ARG A 490 -8.04 0.87 -9.73
C ARG A 490 -9.07 1.99 -9.53
N ASP A 491 -8.78 2.92 -8.63
CA ASP A 491 -9.68 4.03 -8.27
C ASP A 491 -10.07 4.96 -9.42
N ASP A 492 -9.25 5.07 -10.47
CA ASP A 492 -9.50 5.98 -11.60
C ASP A 492 -9.90 5.25 -12.90
N GLN A 493 -9.98 3.91 -12.89
CA GLN A 493 -10.30 3.07 -14.05
C GLN A 493 -11.60 3.46 -14.77
N TYR A 494 -12.64 3.86 -14.02
CA TYR A 494 -13.94 4.23 -14.60
C TYR A 494 -13.88 5.46 -15.53
N MET A 495 -12.78 6.22 -15.52
CA MET A 495 -12.54 7.34 -16.44
C MET A 495 -11.76 6.94 -17.70
N ASN A 496 -11.44 5.66 -17.86
CA ASN A 496 -10.56 5.14 -18.92
C ASN A 496 -9.23 5.92 -19.00
N PRO A 497 -8.45 5.98 -17.91
CA PRO A 497 -7.22 6.74 -17.87
C PRO A 497 -6.16 6.09 -18.77
N SER A 498 -5.24 6.90 -19.28
CA SER A 498 -3.96 6.39 -19.79
C SER A 498 -3.07 6.01 -18.61
N PRO A 499 -2.15 5.04 -18.77
CA PRO A 499 -1.20 4.70 -17.72
C PRO A 499 -0.39 5.91 -17.32
N THR A 500 -0.04 5.95 -16.05
CA THR A 500 0.79 6.98 -15.45
C THR A 500 2.24 6.52 -15.35
N GLU A 501 3.18 7.44 -15.53
CA GLU A 501 4.62 7.16 -15.43
C GLU A 501 5.10 7.48 -14.01
N GLU A 502 5.35 6.46 -13.19
CA GLU A 502 5.61 6.63 -11.78
C GLU A 502 7.03 6.23 -11.36
N ILE A 503 7.63 7.04 -10.49
CA ILE A 503 8.91 6.75 -9.83
C ILE A 503 8.65 5.85 -8.63
N ALA A 504 9.38 4.75 -8.51
CA ALA A 504 9.22 3.79 -7.42
C ALA A 504 10.45 3.75 -6.50
N PHE A 505 10.19 3.59 -5.20
CA PHE A 505 11.20 3.35 -4.16
C PHE A 505 10.87 2.08 -3.39
N ALA A 506 11.84 1.18 -3.31
CA ALA A 506 11.75 -0.11 -2.65
C ALA A 506 12.49 -0.09 -1.30
N PRO A 507 12.14 -0.97 -0.35
CA PRO A 507 12.87 -1.07 0.91
C PRO A 507 14.32 -1.48 0.66
N GLU A 508 15.25 -0.92 1.42
CA GLU A 508 16.66 -1.27 1.29
C GLU A 508 16.97 -2.62 1.94
N ARG A 509 17.73 -3.47 1.23
CA ARG A 509 17.79 -4.93 1.49
C ARG A 509 18.98 -5.42 2.32
N HIS A 510 19.63 -4.56 3.09
CA HIS A 510 20.86 -4.96 3.79
C HIS A 510 20.64 -5.42 5.25
N ASN A 511 20.64 -6.76 5.43
CA ASN A 511 20.84 -7.52 6.67
C ASN A 511 19.83 -7.36 7.80
N TYR A 512 18.56 -7.64 7.51
CA TYR A 512 17.56 -7.72 8.56
C TYR A 512 16.70 -8.97 8.45
N ASP A 513 16.71 -9.74 9.53
CA ASP A 513 15.93 -10.96 9.74
C ASP A 513 14.61 -10.62 10.46
N THR A 514 13.87 -9.63 9.95
CA THR A 514 12.50 -9.41 10.41
C THR A 514 11.55 -9.43 9.23
N SER A 515 10.41 -10.08 9.41
CA SER A 515 9.38 -10.26 8.39
C SER A 515 8.57 -9.00 8.07
N GLN A 516 9.08 -7.81 8.41
CA GLN A 516 8.33 -6.56 8.44
C GLN A 516 8.85 -5.40 7.56
N TRP A 517 9.52 -5.70 6.45
CA TRP A 517 10.26 -4.69 5.67
C TRP A 517 9.42 -4.21 4.50
N GLY A 518 8.97 -2.95 4.47
CA GLY A 518 8.37 -2.34 3.29
C GLY A 518 8.75 -0.88 3.21
N PHE A 519 8.89 -0.35 1.99
CA PHE A 519 8.91 1.11 1.87
C PHE A 519 7.50 1.62 2.16
N CYS A 520 6.47 1.07 1.51
CA CYS A 520 5.09 1.55 1.64
C CYS A 520 4.16 0.50 2.26
N ALA A 521 3.07 0.95 2.86
CA ALA A 521 1.94 0.12 3.30
C ALA A 521 0.60 0.81 2.98
N PRO A 522 -0.52 0.08 2.94
CA PRO A 522 -1.86 0.69 2.87
C PRO A 522 -2.06 1.77 3.94
N GLY A 523 -2.49 2.97 3.52
CA GLY A 523 -2.68 4.15 4.37
C GLY A 523 -1.54 5.19 4.27
N ASP A 524 -0.38 4.82 3.74
CA ASP A 524 0.76 5.74 3.57
C ASP A 524 0.56 6.77 2.45
N SER A 525 -0.50 6.65 1.66
CA SER A 525 -0.86 7.65 0.65
C SER A 525 -0.89 9.07 1.25
N GLY A 526 -0.17 9.98 0.61
CA GLY A 526 0.03 11.35 1.06
C GLY A 526 1.26 11.54 1.96
N SER A 527 2.02 10.49 2.29
CA SER A 527 3.28 10.64 3.05
C SER A 527 4.29 11.51 2.32
N VAL A 528 4.97 12.38 3.07
CA VAL A 528 6.11 13.13 2.55
C VAL A 528 7.33 12.23 2.40
N VAL A 529 8.09 12.43 1.32
CA VAL A 529 9.40 11.83 1.09
C VAL A 529 10.47 12.91 1.18
N PHE A 530 11.53 12.66 1.94
CA PHE A 530 12.63 13.61 2.17
C PHE A 530 14.01 12.95 2.03
N ASP A 531 15.04 13.79 1.84
CA ASP A 531 16.43 13.38 1.72
C ASP A 531 17.17 13.29 3.07
N GLU A 532 18.44 12.88 3.05
CA GLU A 532 19.28 12.77 4.25
C GLU A 532 19.53 14.11 4.99
N ASN A 533 19.16 15.24 4.37
CA ASN A 533 19.28 16.57 4.96
C ASN A 533 17.92 17.12 5.44
N GLY A 534 16.84 16.33 5.30
CA GLY A 534 15.49 16.73 5.66
C GLY A 534 14.79 17.60 4.59
N GLY A 535 15.39 17.77 3.42
CA GLY A 535 14.76 18.48 2.31
C GLY A 535 13.65 17.63 1.70
N ILE A 536 12.46 18.20 1.51
CA ILE A 536 11.35 17.52 0.83
C ILE A 536 11.74 17.21 -0.63
N VAL A 537 11.43 15.99 -1.09
CA VAL A 537 11.74 15.56 -2.45
C VAL A 537 10.55 14.95 -3.19
N GLY A 538 9.53 14.45 -2.48
CA GLY A 538 8.34 13.89 -3.14
C GLY A 538 7.16 13.62 -2.22
N LEU A 539 6.08 13.15 -2.83
CA LEU A 539 4.82 12.78 -2.18
C LEU A 539 4.42 11.36 -2.61
N VAL A 540 4.11 10.50 -1.64
CA VAL A 540 3.64 9.12 -1.91
C VAL A 540 2.21 9.14 -2.42
N ILE A 541 1.96 8.46 -3.53
CA ILE A 541 0.63 8.36 -4.17
C ILE A 541 0.05 6.94 -4.15
N GLY A 542 0.76 5.97 -3.59
CA GLY A 542 0.35 4.57 -3.55
C GLY A 542 1.55 3.64 -3.52
N GLY A 543 1.30 2.36 -3.67
CA GLY A 543 2.37 1.37 -3.68
C GLY A 543 1.94 0.05 -4.28
N HIS A 544 2.90 -0.87 -4.35
CA HIS A 544 2.73 -2.17 -4.96
C HIS A 544 3.60 -3.19 -4.25
N LYS A 545 3.14 -4.43 -4.17
CA LYS A 545 3.88 -5.54 -3.58
C LYS A 545 3.83 -6.71 -4.53
N ASN A 546 4.96 -7.07 -5.13
CA ASN A 546 5.03 -8.26 -6.00
C ASN A 546 4.62 -9.52 -5.22
N ASN A 547 3.94 -10.46 -5.87
CA ASN A 547 3.48 -11.66 -5.21
C ASN A 547 4.65 -12.47 -4.63
N ASN A 548 4.43 -13.00 -3.42
CA ASN A 548 5.40 -13.77 -2.63
C ASN A 548 6.72 -13.04 -2.33
N SER A 549 6.76 -11.70 -2.43
CA SER A 549 7.96 -10.97 -2.08
C SER A 549 8.27 -11.05 -0.59
N ASP A 550 9.56 -11.09 -0.27
CA ASP A 550 10.10 -11.10 1.10
C ASP A 550 9.81 -9.82 1.91
N ASN A 551 9.43 -8.76 1.21
CA ASN A 551 9.11 -7.45 1.74
C ASN A 551 7.61 -7.11 1.57
N TYR A 552 7.16 -6.03 2.21
CA TYR A 552 5.81 -5.48 2.14
C TYR A 552 5.57 -4.57 0.93
N GLY A 553 6.53 -4.42 0.02
CA GLY A 553 6.36 -3.70 -1.23
C GLY A 553 7.08 -2.35 -1.31
N TYR A 554 6.94 -1.72 -2.47
CA TYR A 554 7.51 -0.44 -2.84
C TYR A 554 6.41 0.63 -2.99
N GLY A 555 6.80 1.91 -2.96
CA GLY A 555 5.89 3.05 -3.05
C GLY A 555 6.14 3.87 -4.31
N TYR A 556 5.07 4.39 -4.91
CA TYR A 556 5.12 5.34 -6.02
C TYR A 556 5.18 6.77 -5.47
N VAL A 557 6.10 7.57 -6.00
CA VAL A 557 6.43 8.90 -5.49
C VAL A 557 6.41 9.94 -6.62
N THR A 558 5.59 10.97 -6.44
CA THR A 558 5.56 12.13 -7.33
C THR A 558 6.60 13.16 -6.87
N PRO A 559 7.45 13.71 -7.77
CA PRO A 559 8.39 14.78 -7.42
C PRO A 559 7.68 16.01 -6.85
N ILE A 560 8.21 16.55 -5.74
CA ILE A 560 7.54 17.63 -5.01
C ILE A 560 7.45 18.93 -5.84
N GLU A 561 8.44 19.20 -6.69
CA GLU A 561 8.45 20.34 -7.60
C GLU A 561 7.28 20.31 -8.58
N TYR A 562 6.86 19.12 -9.01
CA TYR A 562 5.72 18.95 -9.89
C TYR A 562 4.42 19.14 -9.14
N VAL A 563 4.33 18.64 -7.90
CA VAL A 563 3.19 18.89 -7.01
C VAL A 563 3.02 20.39 -6.75
N PHE A 564 4.08 21.09 -6.35
CA PHE A 564 4.03 22.53 -6.07
C PHE A 564 3.69 23.36 -7.31
N LYS A 565 4.27 23.00 -8.46
CA LYS A 565 3.91 23.62 -9.75
C LYS A 565 2.43 23.41 -10.06
N ASP A 566 1.93 22.18 -9.93
CA ASP A 566 0.53 21.87 -10.23
C ASP A 566 -0.45 22.57 -9.29
N ILE A 567 -0.11 22.71 -8.01
CA ILE A 567 -0.87 23.52 -7.04
C ILE A 567 -0.95 24.98 -7.51
N LYS A 568 0.18 25.60 -7.86
CA LYS A 568 0.22 26.98 -8.37
C LYS A 568 -0.59 27.13 -9.65
N ASP A 569 -0.49 26.17 -10.57
CA ASP A 569 -1.19 26.20 -11.86
C ASP A 569 -2.71 26.05 -11.68
N LEU A 570 -3.17 25.16 -10.78
CA LEU A 570 -4.59 24.97 -10.49
C LEU A 570 -5.17 26.16 -9.72
N LEU A 571 -4.41 26.74 -8.81
CA LEU A 571 -4.84 27.80 -7.90
C LEU A 571 -4.32 29.19 -8.29
N LYS A 572 -3.95 29.41 -9.55
CA LYS A 572 -3.35 30.66 -10.03
C LYS A 572 -4.14 31.93 -9.70
N GLU A 573 -5.46 31.81 -9.50
CA GLU A 573 -6.35 32.94 -9.16
C GLU A 573 -6.47 33.15 -7.65
N HIS A 574 -6.06 32.17 -6.84
CA HIS A 574 -6.22 32.11 -5.38
C HIS A 574 -4.89 32.17 -4.62
N VAL A 575 -3.78 31.77 -5.24
CA VAL A 575 -2.47 31.55 -4.60
C VAL A 575 -1.37 32.26 -5.39
N LEU A 576 -0.58 33.08 -4.69
CA LEU A 576 0.58 33.79 -5.23
C LEU A 576 1.88 33.00 -5.03
N ASP A 577 1.99 32.25 -3.94
CA ASP A 577 3.19 31.49 -3.61
C ASP A 577 2.90 30.32 -2.66
N ILE A 578 3.83 29.35 -2.62
CA ILE A 578 3.82 28.16 -1.74
C ILE A 578 5.20 27.97 -1.14
N ARG A 579 5.25 27.53 0.11
CA ARG A 579 6.48 27.15 0.82
C ARG A 579 6.18 26.07 1.87
N ILE A 580 7.21 25.37 2.34
CA ILE A 580 7.13 24.57 3.57
C ILE A 580 6.81 25.50 4.74
N ALA A 581 5.91 25.06 5.62
CA ALA A 581 5.40 25.91 6.67
C ALA A 581 6.47 26.24 7.72
N GLU A 582 6.58 27.52 8.06
CA GLU A 582 7.42 28.00 9.15
C GLU A 582 6.54 28.25 10.40
N PRO A 583 6.91 27.69 11.58
CA PRO A 583 6.19 27.89 12.84
C PRO A 583 6.19 29.31 13.39
#